data_AF-A0A9D9WUV2-F1
#
_entry.id   AF-A0A9D9WUV2-F1
#
_cell.length_a   1.000
_cell.length_b   1.000
_cell.length_c   1.000
_cell.angle_alpha   90.00
_cell.angle_beta   90.00
_cell.angle_gamma   90.00
#
_symmetry.space_group_name_H-M   'P 1'
#
loop_
_entity.id
_entity.type
_entity.pdbx_description
1 polymer ?
#
loop_
_entity_poly.entity_id
_entity_poly.type
_entity_poly.pdbx_seq_one_letter_code
_entity_poly.pdbx_strand_id
1 'polypeptide(L)'
;MTDIELKATNLHWLVESDPFGDCCLHGGVYLRIGDTLLSDGNNEDWTVSTAAFNLLKTIKQNHELDSERPLIPHCGHTMWLAEGEPDGLYLGGCDIGIDWTIQHESGKVVHKLGGSRTVEMSSDIWRKAICQFSDEVFEFFMTAWPKNIADESDLKGFELFMSLWRQYRTAANVQ
;
A
#
# COMPACT_ATOMS: atom_id res chain seq x y z
N MET A 1 -4.31 24.30 -1.23
CA MET A 1 -3.47 23.37 -0.44
C MET A 1 -4.13 22.02 -0.57
N THR A 2 -3.38 20.99 -0.93
CA THR A 2 -3.85 19.60 -0.94
C THR A 2 -3.64 19.04 0.47
N ASP A 3 -4.68 18.49 1.08
CA ASP A 3 -4.62 17.93 2.44
C ASP A 3 -3.75 16.66 2.52
N ILE A 4 -3.38 16.10 1.36
CA ILE A 4 -2.46 14.98 1.22
C ILE A 4 -1.65 15.08 -0.07
N GLU A 5 -0.38 14.68 0.02
CA GLU A 5 0.48 14.36 -1.12
C GLU A 5 1.13 13.01 -0.88
N LEU A 6 0.86 12.07 -1.78
CA LEU A 6 1.37 10.71 -1.75
C LEU A 6 1.90 10.37 -3.16
N LYS A 7 3.16 9.97 -3.26
CA LYS A 7 3.81 9.63 -4.54
C LYS A 7 4.83 8.53 -4.34
N ALA A 8 4.95 7.64 -5.32
CA ALA A 8 6.10 6.76 -5.40
C ALA A 8 7.29 7.53 -5.98
N THR A 9 8.50 7.13 -5.59
CA THR A 9 9.75 7.71 -6.08
C THR A 9 10.76 6.59 -6.24
N ASN A 10 11.68 6.74 -7.21
CA ASN A 10 12.75 5.77 -7.44
C ASN A 10 12.25 4.32 -7.53
N LEU A 11 11.15 4.06 -8.25
CA LEU A 11 10.61 2.71 -8.42
C LEU A 11 11.66 1.77 -9.03
N HIS A 12 11.89 0.63 -8.39
CA HIS A 12 12.86 -0.35 -8.84
C HIS A 12 12.53 -1.76 -8.34
N TRP A 13 13.04 -2.75 -9.06
CA TRP A 13 13.13 -4.13 -8.60
C TRP A 13 14.37 -4.29 -7.74
N LEU A 14 14.41 -5.27 -6.83
CA LEU A 14 15.62 -5.50 -6.04
C LEU A 14 16.80 -5.79 -6.97
N VAL A 15 17.94 -5.11 -6.75
CA VAL A 15 19.09 -5.08 -7.68
C VAL A 15 19.64 -6.48 -8.00
N GLU A 16 19.47 -7.44 -7.08
CA GLU A 16 19.90 -8.83 -7.24
C GLU A 16 18.80 -9.79 -7.69
N SER A 17 17.59 -9.28 -7.96
CA SER A 17 16.44 -10.08 -8.37
C SER A 17 16.21 -10.06 -9.88
N ASP A 18 15.74 -11.17 -10.43
CA ASP A 18 15.09 -11.17 -11.74
C ASP A 18 13.76 -10.42 -11.60
N PRO A 19 13.54 -9.30 -12.34
CA PRO A 19 12.28 -8.57 -12.29
C PRO A 19 11.04 -9.43 -12.53
N PHE A 20 11.18 -10.52 -13.30
CA PHE A 20 10.06 -11.43 -13.55
C PHE A 20 9.83 -12.39 -12.37
N GLY A 21 10.86 -12.71 -11.57
CA GLY A 21 10.73 -13.54 -10.36
C GLY A 21 10.39 -12.75 -9.10
N ASP A 22 10.69 -11.44 -9.06
CA ASP A 22 10.40 -10.59 -7.91
C ASP A 22 8.89 -10.28 -7.82
N CYS A 23 8.25 -10.70 -6.73
CA CYS A 23 6.83 -10.44 -6.48
C CYS A 23 6.58 -9.07 -5.83
N CYS A 24 7.64 -8.39 -5.41
CA CYS A 24 7.58 -7.09 -4.74
C CYS A 24 8.13 -6.00 -5.64
N LEU A 25 7.52 -4.82 -5.56
CA LEU A 25 8.08 -3.61 -6.14
C LEU A 25 8.55 -2.70 -5.02
N HIS A 26 9.74 -2.14 -5.20
CA HIS A 26 10.45 -1.34 -4.23
C HIS A 26 10.57 0.12 -4.69
N GLY A 27 10.88 1.03 -3.76
CA GLY A 27 10.99 2.46 -4.01
C GLY A 27 10.78 3.32 -2.77
N GLY A 28 11.06 4.60 -2.90
CA GLY A 28 10.75 5.60 -1.88
C GLY A 28 9.29 6.04 -1.95
N VAL A 29 8.75 6.50 -0.81
CA VAL A 29 7.40 7.05 -0.73
C VAL A 29 7.48 8.48 -0.20
N TYR A 30 7.09 9.46 -1.01
CA TYR A 30 6.86 10.80 -0.51
C TYR A 30 5.46 10.86 0.08
N LEU A 31 5.34 11.20 1.37
CA LEU A 31 4.07 11.29 2.07
C LEU A 31 4.00 12.54 2.96
N ARG A 32 3.06 13.42 2.63
CA ARG A 32 2.65 14.56 3.47
C ARG A 32 1.15 14.51 3.72
N ILE A 33 0.75 14.67 4.97
CA ILE A 33 -0.66 14.79 5.42
C ILE A 33 -0.82 16.10 6.18
N GLY A 34 -1.62 17.03 5.65
CA GLY A 34 -1.66 18.42 6.08
C GLY A 34 -0.26 19.04 6.06
N ASP A 35 0.17 19.61 7.18
CA ASP A 35 1.52 20.18 7.34
C ASP A 35 2.56 19.17 7.85
N THR A 36 2.21 17.88 7.95
CA THR A 36 3.11 16.84 8.47
C THR A 36 3.75 16.06 7.35
N LEU A 37 5.07 16.16 7.22
CA LEU A 37 5.87 15.29 6.37
C LEU A 37 6.14 13.98 7.13
N LEU A 38 5.64 12.86 6.63
CA LEU A 38 5.85 11.53 7.20
C LEU A 38 7.02 10.80 6.54
N SER A 39 7.24 11.00 5.23
CA SER A 39 8.44 10.56 4.54
C SER A 39 8.76 11.47 3.36
N ASP A 40 10.05 11.66 3.10
CA ASP A 40 10.57 12.54 2.06
C ASP A 40 10.89 11.82 0.74
N GLY A 41 10.78 10.48 0.72
CA GLY A 41 11.00 9.63 -0.45
C GLY A 41 12.47 9.40 -0.86
N ASN A 42 13.46 9.91 -0.13
CA ASN A 42 14.85 9.93 -0.64
C ASN A 42 15.80 8.89 -0.01
N ASN A 43 15.55 8.45 1.23
CA ASN A 43 16.53 7.67 1.99
C ASN A 43 16.02 6.31 2.48
N GLU A 44 14.83 5.92 2.06
CA GLU A 44 14.14 4.72 2.53
C GLU A 44 13.68 3.89 1.33
N ASP A 45 13.75 2.58 1.47
CA ASP A 45 13.27 1.65 0.46
C ASP A 45 12.09 0.86 1.04
N TRP A 46 10.92 1.04 0.44
CA TRP A 46 9.65 0.50 0.90
C TRP A 46 9.12 -0.50 -0.11
N THR A 47 8.39 -1.51 0.37
CA THR A 47 7.66 -2.42 -0.52
C THR A 47 6.39 -1.72 -1.03
N VAL A 48 6.54 -0.85 -2.04
CA VAL A 48 5.48 0.03 -2.54
C VAL A 48 4.30 -0.73 -3.14
N SER A 49 4.50 -1.95 -3.65
CA SER A 49 3.40 -2.83 -4.08
C SER A 49 2.45 -3.17 -2.92
N THR A 50 3.02 -3.55 -1.78
CA THR A 50 2.25 -3.84 -0.57
C THR A 50 1.65 -2.56 0.03
N ALA A 51 2.39 -1.45 -0.02
CA ALA A 51 1.87 -0.16 0.41
C ALA A 51 0.61 0.25 -0.38
N ALA A 52 0.65 0.14 -1.71
CA ALA A 52 -0.49 0.46 -2.56
C ALA A 52 -1.70 -0.42 -2.25
N PHE A 53 -1.48 -1.73 -2.06
CA PHE A 53 -2.54 -2.66 -1.67
C PHE A 53 -3.14 -2.32 -0.29
N ASN A 54 -2.31 -2.13 0.73
CA ASN A 54 -2.76 -1.79 2.08
C ASN A 54 -3.57 -0.48 2.08
N LEU A 55 -3.04 0.56 1.43
CA LEU A 55 -3.72 1.85 1.33
C LEU A 55 -5.04 1.76 0.57
N LEU A 56 -5.16 0.94 -0.48
CA LEU A 56 -6.44 0.70 -1.16
C LEU A 56 -7.52 0.16 -0.20
N LYS A 57 -7.17 -0.74 0.72
CA LYS A 57 -8.12 -1.26 1.74
C LYS A 57 -8.68 -0.13 2.60
N THR A 58 -7.83 0.82 2.97
CA THR A 58 -8.20 1.96 3.82
C THR A 58 -9.17 2.94 3.17
N ILE A 59 -9.47 2.82 1.86
CA ILE A 59 -10.51 3.64 1.22
C ILE A 59 -11.88 3.35 1.86
N LYS A 60 -12.10 2.14 2.37
CA LYS A 60 -13.37 1.73 2.99
C LYS A 60 -13.21 1.17 4.40
N GLN A 61 -11.99 0.92 4.84
CA GLN A 61 -11.69 0.30 6.12
C GLN A 61 -10.94 1.28 7.01
N ASN A 62 -11.24 1.26 8.30
CA ASN A 62 -10.38 1.91 9.28
C ASN A 62 -9.05 1.16 9.38
N HIS A 63 -8.02 1.86 9.81
CA HIS A 63 -6.71 1.30 10.13
C HIS A 63 -6.29 1.86 11.49
N GLU A 64 -5.73 1.02 12.36
CA GLU A 64 -5.20 1.46 13.64
C GLU A 64 -3.69 1.34 13.64
N LEU A 65 -3.02 2.36 14.19
CA LEU A 65 -1.58 2.33 14.42
C LEU A 65 -1.20 1.11 15.26
N ASP A 66 -0.06 0.50 14.95
CA ASP A 66 0.44 -0.71 15.59
C ASP A 66 -0.51 -1.91 15.42
N SER A 67 -1.38 -1.87 14.41
CA SER A 67 -1.94 -3.10 13.86
C SER A 67 -0.81 -4.02 13.40
N GLU A 68 -1.11 -5.30 13.17
CA GLU A 68 -0.07 -6.30 12.88
C GLU A 68 0.87 -5.92 11.72
N ARG A 69 0.47 -4.98 10.85
CA ARG A 69 1.26 -4.53 9.69
C ARG A 69 1.15 -3.03 9.45
N PRO A 70 2.30 -2.36 9.21
CA PRO A 70 2.28 -0.96 8.83
C PRO A 70 1.65 -0.75 7.44
N LEU A 71 1.04 0.42 7.23
CA LEU A 71 0.46 0.79 5.94
C LEU A 71 1.49 0.81 4.81
N ILE A 72 2.69 1.33 5.07
CA ILE A 72 3.81 1.36 4.13
C ILE A 72 4.95 0.55 4.74
N PRO A 73 5.03 -0.76 4.47
CA PRO A 73 6.03 -1.62 5.09
C PRO A 73 7.38 -1.53 4.39
N HIS A 74 8.46 -1.72 5.17
CA HIS A 74 9.80 -1.99 4.63
C HIS A 74 9.79 -3.29 3.82
N CYS A 75 9.10 -4.29 4.34
CA CYS A 75 9.00 -5.63 3.76
C CYS A 75 7.56 -6.06 3.51
N GLY A 76 7.26 -6.60 2.33
CA GLY A 76 5.99 -7.27 2.03
C GLY A 76 6.16 -8.59 1.27
N HIS A 77 7.32 -9.22 1.45
CA HIS A 77 7.91 -10.26 0.60
C HIS A 77 7.16 -11.59 0.55
N THR A 78 6.14 -11.80 1.38
CA THR A 78 5.54 -13.13 1.52
C THR A 78 4.03 -13.07 1.34
N MET A 79 3.51 -13.69 0.28
CA MET A 79 2.08 -13.71 -0.03
C MET A 79 1.56 -15.14 0.09
N TRP A 80 0.73 -15.41 1.09
CA TRP A 80 0.17 -16.74 1.31
C TRP A 80 -1.35 -16.73 1.42
N LEU A 81 -1.96 -17.81 0.97
CA LEU A 81 -3.36 -18.07 1.26
C LEU A 81 -3.52 -18.33 2.76
N ALA A 82 -4.42 -17.61 3.40
CA ALA A 82 -4.69 -17.73 4.83
C ALA A 82 -6.18 -17.57 5.11
N GLU A 83 -6.88 -18.67 5.34
CA GLU A 83 -8.34 -18.67 5.59
C GLU A 83 -8.76 -17.86 6.83
N GLY A 84 -7.83 -17.59 7.75
CA GLY A 84 -8.05 -16.74 8.91
C GLY A 84 -8.07 -15.24 8.60
N GLU A 85 -7.57 -14.82 7.43
CA GLU A 85 -7.56 -13.42 7.01
C GLU A 85 -8.89 -13.01 6.37
N PRO A 86 -9.39 -11.77 6.56
CA PRO A 86 -10.68 -11.34 6.03
C PRO A 86 -10.82 -11.45 4.50
N ASP A 87 -9.71 -11.30 3.77
CA ASP A 87 -9.62 -11.40 2.31
C ASP A 87 -8.89 -12.68 1.85
N GLY A 88 -8.58 -13.58 2.80
CA GLY A 88 -7.88 -14.82 2.53
C GLY A 88 -6.39 -14.67 2.22
N LEU A 89 -5.81 -13.47 2.36
CA LEU A 89 -4.43 -13.19 1.98
C LEU A 89 -3.59 -12.70 3.17
N TYR A 90 -2.51 -13.43 3.45
CA TYR A 90 -1.50 -13.03 4.41
C TYR A 90 -0.28 -12.44 3.69
N LEU A 91 0.02 -11.17 3.96
CA LEU A 91 1.21 -10.43 3.50
C LEU A 91 2.32 -10.37 4.56
N GLY A 92 3.12 -11.43 4.69
CA GLY A 92 4.24 -11.50 5.63
C GLY A 92 5.31 -10.43 5.41
N GLY A 93 5.81 -9.87 6.51
CA GLY A 93 6.79 -8.78 6.52
C GLY A 93 7.36 -8.53 7.93
N CYS A 94 8.24 -7.55 8.04
CA CYS A 94 8.71 -7.04 9.34
C CYS A 94 7.74 -5.99 9.90
N ASP A 95 7.91 -5.65 11.17
CA ASP A 95 7.19 -4.60 11.90
C ASP A 95 7.69 -3.17 11.58
N ILE A 96 8.69 -3.05 10.68
CA ILE A 96 9.25 -1.76 10.26
C ILE A 96 8.42 -1.18 9.11
N GLY A 97 7.93 0.04 9.29
CA GLY A 97 7.20 0.78 8.26
C GLY A 97 6.71 2.14 8.71
N ILE A 98 6.10 2.88 7.78
CA ILE A 98 5.36 4.11 8.07
C ILE A 98 3.92 3.71 8.37
N ASP A 99 3.43 4.12 9.55
CA ASP A 99 2.10 3.75 10.01
C ASP A 99 1.41 4.88 10.80
N TRP A 100 0.07 4.91 10.72
CA TRP A 100 -0.77 5.88 11.43
C TRP A 100 -2.24 5.45 11.43
N THR A 101 -3.03 5.89 12.40
CA THR A 101 -4.46 5.56 12.46
C THR A 101 -5.26 6.34 11.39
N ILE A 102 -6.18 5.63 10.73
CA ILE A 102 -7.14 6.13 9.75
C ILE A 102 -8.55 5.75 10.20
N GLN A 103 -9.42 6.73 10.42
CA GLN A 103 -10.81 6.50 10.85
C GLN A 103 -11.80 7.18 9.90
N HIS A 104 -12.82 6.44 9.46
CA HIS A 104 -13.89 6.96 8.61
C HIS A 104 -15.03 7.52 9.45
N GLU A 105 -15.38 8.78 9.20
CA GLU A 105 -16.44 9.49 9.91
C GLU A 105 -17.30 10.28 8.93
N SER A 106 -18.53 9.83 8.67
CA SER A 106 -19.58 10.58 7.94
C SER A 106 -19.09 11.34 6.70
N GLY A 107 -18.43 10.65 5.77
CA GLY A 107 -17.92 11.22 4.51
C GLY A 107 -16.55 11.93 4.60
N LYS A 108 -15.91 11.83 5.77
CA LYS A 108 -14.54 12.26 6.01
C LYS A 108 -13.66 11.08 6.42
N VAL A 109 -12.36 11.30 6.30
CA VAL A 109 -11.31 10.45 6.83
C VAL A 109 -10.49 11.27 7.82
N VAL A 110 -10.36 10.73 9.03
CA VAL A 110 -9.63 11.31 10.15
C VAL A 110 -8.32 10.56 10.31
N HIS A 111 -7.21 11.28 10.16
CA HIS A 111 -5.86 10.74 10.32
C HIS A 111 -5.30 11.18 11.67
N LYS A 112 -4.97 10.22 12.54
CA LYS A 112 -4.26 10.51 13.79
C LYS A 112 -2.78 10.22 13.58
N LEU A 113 -2.02 11.30 13.47
CA LEU A 113 -0.58 11.27 13.29
C LEU A 113 0.08 11.28 14.68
N GLY A 114 1.23 10.62 14.83
CA GLY A 114 1.90 10.44 16.13
C GLY A 114 1.85 11.67 17.06
N GLY A 115 1.55 11.46 18.33
CA GLY A 115 1.23 12.52 19.30
C GLY A 115 -0.26 12.88 19.31
N SER A 116 -0.58 14.17 19.47
CA SER A 116 -1.98 14.68 19.52
C SER A 116 -2.42 15.34 18.20
N ARG A 117 -1.76 15.02 17.09
CA ARG A 117 -2.02 15.69 15.81
C ARG A 117 -3.05 14.91 15.00
N THR A 118 -4.13 15.59 14.64
CA THR A 118 -5.20 15.03 13.82
C THR A 118 -5.37 15.88 12.56
N VAL A 119 -5.53 15.22 11.41
CA VAL A 119 -5.87 15.86 10.14
C VAL A 119 -7.14 15.23 9.60
N GLU A 120 -8.10 16.05 9.21
CA GLU A 120 -9.34 15.59 8.57
C GLU A 120 -9.32 15.97 7.09
N MET A 121 -9.77 15.07 6.22
CA MET A 121 -10.03 15.37 4.81
C MET A 121 -11.29 14.65 4.33
N SER A 122 -11.83 15.05 3.18
CA SER A 122 -12.97 14.33 2.61
C SER A 122 -12.54 12.94 2.14
N SER A 123 -13.47 11.97 2.19
CA SER A 123 -13.22 10.63 1.65
C SER A 123 -12.82 10.66 0.17
N ASP A 124 -13.28 11.66 -0.59
CA ASP A 124 -12.91 11.84 -1.99
C ASP A 124 -11.45 12.27 -2.19
N ILE A 125 -10.92 13.15 -1.32
CA ILE A 125 -9.51 13.56 -1.39
C ILE A 125 -8.62 12.35 -1.08
N TRP A 126 -8.92 11.63 0.01
CA TRP A 126 -8.20 10.41 0.40
C TRP A 126 -8.21 9.38 -0.73
N ARG A 127 -9.40 9.03 -1.23
CA ARG A 127 -9.59 8.06 -2.31
C ARG A 127 -8.82 8.43 -3.57
N LYS A 128 -8.85 9.69 -4.00
CA LYS A 128 -8.13 10.15 -5.20
C LYS A 128 -6.62 9.97 -5.04
N ALA A 129 -6.06 10.36 -3.90
CA ALA A 129 -4.63 10.22 -3.64
C ALA A 129 -4.19 8.74 -3.64
N ILE A 130 -4.96 7.87 -2.97
CA ILE A 130 -4.65 6.44 -2.93
C ILE A 130 -4.78 5.77 -4.31
N CYS A 131 -5.84 6.09 -5.06
CA CYS A 131 -5.99 5.57 -6.41
C CYS A 131 -4.83 6.01 -7.32
N GLN A 132 -4.41 7.27 -7.25
CA GLN A 132 -3.29 7.78 -8.05
C GLN A 132 -1.98 7.07 -7.71
N PHE A 133 -1.66 6.94 -6.43
CA PHE A 133 -0.47 6.21 -5.98
C PHE A 133 -0.51 4.74 -6.40
N SER A 134 -1.66 4.08 -6.20
CA SER A 134 -1.86 2.70 -6.64
C SER A 134 -1.68 2.54 -8.14
N ASP A 135 -2.21 3.46 -8.95
CA ASP A 135 -2.11 3.39 -10.41
C ASP A 135 -0.65 3.56 -10.86
N GLU A 136 0.09 4.52 -10.29
CA GLU A 136 1.52 4.73 -10.55
C GLU A 136 2.36 3.47 -10.25
N VAL A 137 2.17 2.89 -9.06
CA VAL A 137 2.88 1.67 -8.65
C VAL A 137 2.49 0.49 -9.55
N PHE A 138 1.21 0.34 -9.85
CA PHE A 138 0.70 -0.75 -10.69
C PHE A 138 1.23 -0.67 -12.13
N GLU A 139 1.28 0.52 -12.72
CA GLU A 139 1.81 0.73 -14.07
C GLU A 139 3.27 0.27 -14.17
N PHE A 140 4.12 0.65 -13.21
CA PHE A 140 5.50 0.17 -13.16
C PHE A 140 5.56 -1.34 -12.90
N PHE A 141 4.73 -1.85 -11.99
CA PHE A 141 4.70 -3.26 -11.64
C PHE A 141 4.47 -4.15 -12.89
N MET A 142 3.59 -3.70 -13.78
CA MET A 142 3.24 -4.42 -15.01
C MET A 142 4.34 -4.44 -16.08
N THR A 143 5.43 -3.68 -15.90
CA THR A 143 6.59 -3.71 -16.83
C THR A 143 7.35 -5.04 -16.78
N ALA A 144 7.22 -5.80 -15.69
CA ALA A 144 7.80 -7.13 -15.52
C ALA A 144 6.70 -8.21 -15.44
N TRP A 145 5.85 -8.24 -16.48
CA TRP A 145 4.75 -9.21 -16.61
C TRP A 145 4.90 -10.06 -17.88
N PRO A 146 4.53 -11.36 -17.88
CA PRO A 146 4.04 -12.15 -16.74
C PRO A 146 5.14 -12.51 -15.75
N LYS A 147 4.80 -12.63 -14.46
CA LYS A 147 5.75 -13.07 -13.43
C LYS A 147 6.10 -14.56 -13.59
N ASN A 148 7.35 -14.90 -13.32
CA ASN A 148 7.93 -16.24 -13.38
C ASN A 148 8.09 -16.81 -11.96
N ILE A 149 6.97 -17.21 -11.36
CA ILE A 149 6.94 -17.78 -10.00
C ILE A 149 6.90 -19.30 -10.13
N ALA A 150 7.97 -19.96 -9.68
CA ALA A 150 8.11 -21.40 -9.83
C ALA A 150 7.37 -22.21 -8.76
N ASP A 151 7.26 -21.68 -7.53
CA ASP A 151 6.55 -22.34 -6.44
C ASP A 151 5.04 -22.14 -6.57
N GLU A 152 4.29 -23.24 -6.47
CA GLU A 152 2.82 -23.24 -6.66
C GLU A 152 2.10 -22.49 -5.53
N SER A 153 2.60 -22.56 -4.30
CA SER A 153 1.99 -21.86 -3.16
C SER A 153 2.20 -20.36 -3.28
N ASP A 154 3.41 -19.94 -3.61
CA ASP A 154 3.74 -18.53 -3.84
C ASP A 154 2.97 -17.97 -5.05
N LEU A 155 2.83 -18.76 -6.13
CA LEU A 155 2.02 -18.37 -7.29
C LEU A 155 0.56 -18.12 -6.90
N LYS A 156 -0.05 -19.01 -6.12
CA LYS A 156 -1.45 -18.85 -5.67
C LYS A 156 -1.63 -17.62 -4.78
N GLY A 157 -0.71 -17.39 -3.85
CA GLY A 157 -0.74 -16.20 -3.00
C GLY A 157 -0.60 -14.92 -3.82
N PHE A 158 0.31 -14.91 -4.79
CA PHE A 158 0.52 -13.80 -5.71
C PHE A 158 -0.69 -13.54 -6.62
N GLU A 159 -1.30 -14.58 -7.18
CA GLU A 159 -2.52 -14.46 -7.99
C GLU A 159 -3.69 -13.86 -7.18
N LEU A 160 -3.85 -14.30 -5.93
CA LEU A 160 -4.85 -13.72 -5.03
C LEU A 160 -4.55 -12.24 -4.74
N PHE A 161 -3.30 -11.89 -4.44
CA PHE A 161 -2.87 -10.50 -4.26
C PHE A 161 -3.22 -9.63 -5.47
N MET A 162 -2.89 -10.07 -6.68
CA MET A 162 -3.19 -9.33 -7.91
C MET A 162 -4.70 -9.20 -8.15
N SER A 163 -5.47 -10.25 -7.85
CA SER A 163 -6.93 -10.24 -7.95
C SER A 163 -7.56 -9.23 -6.97
N LEU A 164 -7.17 -9.29 -5.70
CA LEU A 164 -7.66 -8.41 -4.65
C LEU A 164 -7.27 -6.94 -4.91
N TRP A 165 -6.03 -6.68 -5.35
CA TRP A 165 -5.61 -5.33 -5.75
C TRP A 165 -6.57 -4.75 -6.79
N ARG A 166 -6.78 -5.47 -7.91
CA ARG A 166 -7.70 -5.01 -8.97
C ARG A 166 -9.13 -4.84 -8.46
N GLN A 167 -9.58 -5.71 -7.56
CA GLN A 167 -10.90 -5.63 -6.94
C GLN A 167 -11.04 -4.36 -6.10
N TYR A 168 -10.11 -4.08 -5.19
CA TYR A 168 -10.13 -2.87 -4.35
C TYR A 168 -10.03 -1.60 -5.21
N ARG A 169 -9.16 -1.61 -6.22
CA ARG A 169 -9.02 -0.48 -7.14
C ARG A 169 -10.30 -0.20 -7.93
N THR A 170 -11.00 -1.25 -8.37
CA THR A 170 -12.29 -1.12 -9.07
C THR A 170 -13.39 -0.65 -8.13
N ALA A 171 -13.46 -1.20 -6.92
CA ALA A 171 -14.43 -0.84 -5.89
C ALA A 171 -14.28 0.62 -5.41
N ALA A 172 -13.10 1.23 -5.60
CA ALA A 172 -12.84 2.64 -5.35
C ALA A 172 -13.44 3.59 -6.41
N ASN A 173 -13.98 3.09 -7.52
CA ASN A 173 -14.68 3.89 -8.53
C ASN A 173 -16.21 3.87 -8.40
N VAL A 174 -16.75 2.98 -7.56
CA VAL A 174 -18.19 2.85 -7.33
C VAL A 174 -18.52 3.54 -6.01
N GLN A 175 -19.14 4.71 -6.09
CA GLN A 175 -19.75 5.46 -4.98
C GLN A 175 -21.27 5.50 -5.17
#